data_AF-A0A924QFI0-F1
#
_entry.id   AF-A0A924QFI0-F1
#
_cell.length_a   1.000
_cell.length_b   1.000
_cell.length_c   1.000
_cell.angle_alpha   90.00
_cell.angle_beta   90.00
_cell.angle_gamma   90.00
#
_symmetry.space_group_name_H-M   'P 1'
#
loop_
_entity.id
_entity.type
_entity.pdbx_description
1 polymer ?
#
loop_
_entity_poly.entity_id
_entity_poly.type
_entity_poly.pdbx_seq_one_letter_code
_entity_poly.pdbx_strand_id
1 'polypeptide(L)'
;MNANKLIRGFEVVIGLETHTQLSTRSKIFSGSATAFGADANTQASPVDLALPGTLPVMNRGAVERAIQFGLAVGAKVAHQSIFARKNYFYPDLPKGYQISQYETPVVQGGSISFMVGEVPYKVNLTRAHLEEDAGKSLHNDYAGLSGIDLN
;
A
#
# COMPACT_ATOMS: atom_id res chain seq x y z
N MET A 1 29.47 -15.60 15.06
CA MET A 1 28.80 -14.50 14.35
C MET A 1 29.89 -13.71 13.65
N ASN A 2 29.90 -13.68 12.31
CA ASN A 2 30.88 -12.84 11.61
C ASN A 2 30.48 -11.37 11.81
N ALA A 3 31.41 -10.56 12.30
CA ALA A 3 31.19 -9.13 12.47
C ALA A 3 30.83 -8.50 11.11
N ASN A 4 29.86 -7.59 11.10
CA ASN A 4 29.44 -6.90 9.88
C ASN A 4 30.62 -6.09 9.32
N LYS A 5 30.77 -6.14 7.99
CA LYS A 5 31.84 -5.42 7.30
C LYS A 5 31.65 -3.92 7.49
N LEU A 6 32.58 -3.28 8.19
CA LEU A 6 32.58 -1.82 8.35
C LEU A 6 33.04 -1.13 7.06
N ILE A 7 32.32 -0.11 6.64
CA ILE A 7 32.69 0.79 5.54
C ILE A 7 33.23 2.07 6.16
N ARG A 8 34.55 2.29 6.04
CA ARG A 8 35.25 3.46 6.65
C ARG A 8 35.00 3.61 8.16
N GLY A 9 34.85 2.49 8.88
CA GLY A 9 34.57 2.48 10.32
C GLY A 9 33.10 2.53 10.71
N PHE A 10 32.17 2.54 9.75
CA PHE A 10 30.72 2.57 9.99
C PHE A 10 30.01 1.31 9.52
N GLU A 11 28.91 0.96 10.17
CA GLU A 11 27.97 -0.08 9.73
C GLU A 11 26.83 0.56 8.92
N VAL A 12 26.48 -0.04 7.79
CA VAL A 12 25.36 0.42 6.94
C VAL A 12 24.11 -0.39 7.28
N VAL A 13 23.06 0.28 7.74
CA VAL A 13 21.76 -0.33 8.06
C VAL A 13 20.70 0.24 7.12
N ILE A 14 19.99 -0.63 6.40
CA ILE A 14 18.97 -0.25 5.41
C ILE A 14 17.63 -0.85 5.81
N GLY A 15 16.60 0.00 5.88
CA GLY A 15 15.20 -0.41 5.97
C GLY A 15 14.48 -0.08 4.66
N LEU A 16 13.59 -0.96 4.22
CA LEU A 16 12.78 -0.76 3.02
C LEU A 16 11.30 -0.70 3.40
N GLU A 17 10.60 0.24 2.80
CA GLU A 17 9.15 0.30 2.75
C GLU A 17 8.73 0.04 1.30
N THR A 18 7.73 -0.80 1.09
CA THR A 18 7.30 -1.19 -0.26
C THR A 18 5.79 -1.22 -0.31
N HIS A 19 5.24 -0.52 -1.28
CA HIS A 19 3.82 -0.57 -1.61
C HIS A 19 3.64 -1.45 -2.84
N THR A 20 2.65 -2.34 -2.77
CA THR A 20 2.35 -3.29 -3.85
C THR A 20 0.88 -3.20 -4.20
N GLN A 21 0.58 -2.87 -5.46
CA GLN A 21 -0.80 -2.84 -5.93
C GLN A 21 -1.37 -4.26 -6.03
N LEU A 22 -2.50 -4.49 -5.36
CA LEU A 22 -3.15 -5.80 -5.37
C LEU A 22 -3.87 -6.02 -6.70
N SER A 23 -3.76 -7.24 -7.24
CA SER A 23 -4.35 -7.63 -8.52
C SER A 23 -5.88 -7.84 -8.46
N THR A 24 -6.63 -7.00 -7.75
CA THR A 24 -8.10 -7.05 -7.66
C THR A 24 -8.75 -6.48 -8.91
N ARG A 25 -10.04 -6.79 -9.14
CA ARG A 25 -10.82 -6.21 -10.25
C ARG A 25 -11.48 -4.87 -9.91
N SER A 26 -11.68 -4.62 -8.62
CA SER A 26 -12.24 -3.38 -8.10
C SER A 26 -11.35 -2.81 -6.99
N LYS A 27 -11.54 -1.53 -6.67
CA LYS A 27 -10.80 -0.81 -5.62
C LYS A 27 -11.08 -1.41 -4.24
N ILE A 28 -10.28 -1.02 -3.24
CA ILE A 28 -10.32 -1.60 -1.90
C ILE A 28 -11.58 -1.21 -1.10
N PHE A 29 -12.15 -0.02 -1.35
CA PHE A 29 -13.32 0.49 -0.63
C PHE A 29 -14.53 0.85 -1.51
N SER A 30 -14.45 0.61 -2.82
CA SER A 30 -15.51 0.92 -3.79
C SER A 30 -15.60 -0.16 -4.87
N GLY A 31 -16.69 -0.14 -5.64
CA GLY A 31 -16.90 -1.04 -6.77
C GLY A 31 -16.19 -0.62 -8.07
N SER A 32 -15.51 0.53 -8.07
CA SER A 32 -14.81 1.06 -9.25
C SER A 32 -13.69 0.14 -9.71
N ALA A 33 -13.40 0.15 -11.01
CA ALA A 33 -12.33 -0.65 -11.59
C ALA A 33 -10.94 -0.21 -11.12
N THR A 34 -9.97 -1.12 -11.25
CA THR A 34 -8.54 -0.92 -11.00
C THR A 34 -7.73 -1.07 -12.30
N ALA A 35 -8.38 -0.92 -13.45
CA ALA A 35 -7.78 -1.23 -14.74
C ALA A 35 -6.91 -0.07 -15.20
N PHE A 36 -5.64 -0.37 -15.48
CA PHE A 36 -4.66 0.61 -15.92
C PHE A 36 -5.00 1.21 -17.30
N GLY A 37 -4.68 2.49 -17.49
CA GLY A 37 -4.72 3.15 -18.79
C GLY A 37 -6.08 3.69 -19.23
N ALA A 38 -7.05 3.83 -18.32
CA ALA A 38 -8.31 4.49 -18.62
C ALA A 38 -8.18 6.01 -18.71
N ASP A 39 -9.16 6.64 -19.37
CA ASP A 39 -9.27 8.09 -19.43
C ASP A 39 -9.46 8.69 -18.04
N ALA A 40 -8.93 9.90 -17.81
CA ALA A 40 -8.92 10.54 -16.50
C ALA A 40 -10.30 10.60 -15.84
N ASN A 41 -10.37 10.25 -14.56
CA ASN A 41 -11.58 10.27 -13.72
C ASN A 41 -12.77 9.44 -14.25
N THR A 42 -12.55 8.42 -15.08
CA THR A 42 -13.60 7.52 -15.58
C THR A 42 -13.80 6.25 -14.74
N GLN A 43 -12.81 5.89 -13.91
CA GLN A 43 -12.86 4.80 -12.94
C GLN A 43 -13.00 5.31 -11.50
N ALA A 44 -13.78 6.37 -11.31
CA ALA A 44 -14.06 6.96 -10.02
C ALA A 44 -15.57 6.97 -9.73
N SER A 45 -15.93 6.57 -8.51
CA SER A 45 -17.28 6.60 -7.95
C SER A 45 -17.41 7.70 -6.89
N PRO A 46 -18.62 8.01 -6.39
CA PRO A 46 -18.79 8.95 -5.28
C PRO A 46 -17.90 8.66 -4.06
N VAL A 47 -17.63 7.38 -3.76
CA VAL A 47 -16.74 6.96 -2.65
C VAL A 47 -15.30 7.38 -2.92
N ASP A 48 -14.82 7.18 -4.15
CA ASP A 48 -13.45 7.49 -4.56
C ASP A 48 -13.22 9.01 -4.59
N LEU A 49 -14.23 9.75 -5.05
CA LEU A 49 -14.26 11.21 -5.09
C LEU A 49 -14.51 11.86 -3.72
N ALA A 50 -14.68 11.07 -2.66
CA ALA A 50 -14.99 11.54 -1.31
C ALA A 50 -16.23 12.45 -1.21
N LEU A 51 -17.27 12.16 -2.00
CA LEU A 51 -18.49 12.96 -1.96
C LEU A 51 -19.18 12.85 -0.58
N PRO A 52 -19.83 13.93 -0.10
CA PRO A 52 -20.50 13.93 1.20
C PRO A 52 -21.51 12.79 1.35
N GLY A 53 -21.47 12.09 2.49
CA GLY A 53 -22.40 11.00 2.82
C GLY A 53 -21.99 9.60 2.33
N THR A 54 -20.85 9.47 1.66
CA THR A 54 -20.35 8.17 1.18
C THR A 54 -19.69 7.35 2.31
N LEU A 55 -19.71 6.03 2.17
CA LEU A 55 -19.14 5.08 3.14
C LEU A 55 -18.28 4.03 2.43
N PRO A 56 -17.12 3.64 3.00
CA PRO A 56 -16.25 2.63 2.42
C PRO A 56 -16.83 1.23 2.56
N VAL A 57 -16.72 0.40 1.52
CA VAL A 57 -17.11 -1.02 1.54
C VAL A 57 -15.91 -1.89 1.19
N MET A 58 -15.46 -2.69 2.15
CA MET A 58 -14.21 -3.44 2.04
C MET A 58 -14.23 -4.51 0.94
N ASN A 59 -13.17 -4.55 0.13
CA ASN A 59 -12.97 -5.55 -0.91
C ASN A 59 -12.46 -6.88 -0.35
N ARG A 60 -13.27 -7.93 -0.43
CA ARG A 60 -12.90 -9.28 -0.01
C ARG A 60 -11.63 -9.80 -0.69
N GLY A 61 -11.47 -9.55 -1.99
CA GLY A 61 -10.30 -10.01 -2.74
C GLY A 61 -8.99 -9.32 -2.32
N ALA A 62 -9.06 -8.11 -1.77
CA ALA A 62 -7.89 -7.45 -1.19
C ALA A 62 -7.44 -8.15 0.10
N VAL A 63 -8.39 -8.51 0.97
CA VAL A 63 -8.14 -9.27 2.19
C VAL A 63 -7.53 -10.64 1.88
N GLU A 64 -8.09 -11.37 0.92
CA GLU A 64 -7.60 -12.69 0.51
C GLU A 64 -6.14 -12.64 0.06
N ARG A 65 -5.75 -11.62 -0.74
CA ARG A 65 -4.36 -11.42 -1.18
C ARG A 65 -3.41 -11.10 -0.03
N ALA A 66 -3.84 -10.26 0.91
CA ALA A 66 -3.01 -9.95 2.08
C ALA A 66 -2.78 -11.18 2.97
N ILE A 67 -3.79 -12.02 3.16
CA ILE A 67 -3.68 -13.30 3.89
C ILE A 67 -2.73 -14.24 3.14
N GLN A 68 -2.91 -14.41 1.83
CA GLN A 68 -2.03 -15.25 1.00
C GLN A 68 -0.57 -14.80 1.09
N PHE A 69 -0.32 -13.50 0.99
CA PHE A 69 1.02 -12.94 1.17
C PHE A 69 1.59 -13.25 2.56
N GLY A 70 0.80 -13.03 3.63
CA GLY A 70 1.22 -13.33 5.00
C GLY A 70 1.61 -14.80 5.19
N LEU A 71 0.83 -15.73 4.65
CA LEU A 71 1.16 -17.16 4.69
C LEU A 71 2.43 -17.47 3.88
N ALA A 72 2.60 -16.86 2.70
CA ALA A 72 3.75 -17.09 1.83
C ALA A 72 5.08 -16.65 2.46
N VAL A 73 5.08 -15.59 3.27
CA VAL A 73 6.28 -15.08 3.96
C VAL A 73 6.44 -15.65 5.39
N GLY A 74 5.62 -16.64 5.77
CA GLY A 74 5.67 -17.27 7.09
C GLY A 74 5.33 -16.32 8.24
N ALA A 75 4.50 -15.31 8.00
CA ALA A 75 4.06 -14.35 9.00
C ALA A 75 2.87 -14.86 9.81
N LYS A 76 2.58 -14.19 10.94
CA LYS A 76 1.34 -14.38 11.67
C LYS A 76 0.25 -13.53 11.02
N VAL A 77 -0.80 -14.17 10.53
CA VAL A 77 -2.02 -13.48 10.06
C VAL A 77 -2.90 -13.15 11.27
N ALA A 78 -3.32 -11.90 11.39
CA ALA A 78 -4.15 -11.46 12.49
C ALA A 78 -5.59 -12.00 12.36
N HIS A 79 -6.13 -12.61 13.42
CA HIS A 79 -7.54 -13.00 13.48
C HIS A 79 -8.50 -11.80 13.41
N GLN A 80 -8.04 -10.66 13.93
CA GLN A 80 -8.73 -9.38 13.88
C GLN A 80 -7.70 -8.31 13.52
N SER A 81 -8.02 -7.48 12.52
CA SER A 81 -7.22 -6.33 12.10
C SER A 81 -8.10 -5.10 12.00
N ILE A 82 -7.56 -3.91 12.26
CA ILE A 82 -8.33 -2.67 12.39
C ILE A 82 -7.86 -1.68 11.33
N PHE A 83 -8.80 -1.14 10.55
CA PHE A 83 -8.55 0.00 9.68
C PHE A 83 -8.55 1.30 10.50
N ALA A 84 -7.60 2.18 10.21
CA ALA A 84 -7.40 3.49 10.81
C ALA A 84 -7.37 4.57 9.72
N ARG A 85 -7.66 5.81 10.09
CA ARG A 85 -7.56 6.96 9.20
C ARG A 85 -6.22 7.67 9.43
N LYS A 86 -5.36 7.67 8.41
CA LYS A 86 -4.12 8.43 8.36
C LYS A 86 -4.41 9.79 7.73
N ASN A 87 -4.55 10.83 8.55
CA ASN A 87 -5.04 12.14 8.13
C ASN A 87 -3.90 13.01 7.59
N TYR A 88 -4.05 13.53 6.37
CA TYR A 88 -3.17 14.53 5.75
C TYR A 88 -3.88 15.15 4.55
N PHE A 89 -3.52 16.39 4.21
CA PHE A 89 -4.13 17.12 3.10
C PHE A 89 -3.23 17.06 1.86
N TYR A 90 -3.76 16.52 0.76
CA TYR A 90 -3.11 16.57 -0.54
C TYR A 90 -4.16 16.49 -1.66
N PRO A 91 -3.98 17.16 -2.82
CA PRO A 91 -4.99 17.21 -3.87
C PRO A 91 -5.44 15.86 -4.44
N ASP A 92 -4.56 14.87 -4.51
CA ASP A 92 -4.89 13.51 -4.97
C ASP A 92 -5.46 12.60 -3.87
N LEU A 93 -5.65 13.12 -2.65
CA LEU A 93 -6.27 12.43 -1.52
C LEU A 93 -7.58 13.13 -1.12
N PRO A 94 -8.70 12.86 -1.83
CA PRO A 94 -9.92 13.67 -1.73
C PRO A 94 -10.59 13.61 -0.35
N LYS A 95 -10.35 12.56 0.43
CA LYS A 95 -10.94 12.40 1.78
C LYS A 95 -10.27 13.23 2.86
N GLY A 96 -9.06 13.78 2.61
CA GLY A 96 -8.21 14.35 3.66
C GLY A 96 -7.65 13.32 4.65
N TYR A 97 -7.87 12.03 4.37
CA TYR A 97 -7.26 10.91 5.06
C TYR A 97 -7.21 9.68 4.15
N GLN A 98 -6.21 8.85 4.38
CA GLN A 98 -6.07 7.53 3.78
C GLN A 98 -6.55 6.48 4.79
N ILE A 99 -7.45 5.59 4.37
CA ILE A 99 -7.82 4.41 5.14
C ILE A 99 -6.69 3.39 4.99
N SER A 100 -5.99 3.13 6.09
CA SER A 100 -4.86 2.20 6.20
C SER A 100 -5.01 1.36 7.48
N GLN A 101 -3.98 0.67 7.96
CA GLN A 101 -3.99 0.00 9.27
C GLN A 101 -2.82 0.48 10.10
N TYR A 102 -3.03 0.77 11.39
CA TYR A 102 -1.97 1.26 12.27
C TYR A 102 -1.54 0.19 13.28
N GLU A 103 -2.22 0.04 14.40
CA GLU A 103 -1.75 -0.83 15.50
C GLU A 103 -1.87 -2.32 15.20
N THR A 104 -2.95 -2.73 14.53
CA THR A 104 -3.25 -4.16 14.28
C THR A 104 -3.30 -4.46 12.78
N PRO A 105 -2.15 -4.62 12.11
CA PRO A 105 -2.11 -4.97 10.69
C PRO A 105 -2.50 -6.43 10.46
N VAL A 106 -2.98 -6.72 9.24
CA VAL A 106 -3.37 -8.08 8.82
C VAL A 106 -2.19 -9.07 8.83
N VAL A 107 -0.97 -8.63 8.49
CA VAL A 107 0.24 -9.46 8.48
C VAL A 107 1.26 -8.93 9.49
N GLN A 108 1.69 -9.79 10.42
CA GLN A 108 2.61 -9.45 11.52
C GLN A 108 3.87 -10.32 11.44
N GLY A 109 5.03 -9.69 11.28
CA GLY A 109 6.29 -10.41 11.14
C GLY A 109 6.45 -11.08 9.76
N GLY A 110 7.23 -12.18 9.75
CA GLY A 110 7.57 -12.93 8.56
C GLY A 110 9.00 -12.65 8.10
N SER A 111 9.37 -13.23 6.96
CA SER A 111 10.70 -13.05 6.41
C SER A 111 10.75 -13.31 4.92
N ILE A 112 11.67 -12.63 4.24
CA ILE A 112 11.92 -12.79 2.82
C ILE A 112 13.36 -13.28 2.64
N SER A 113 13.51 -14.36 1.88
CA SER A 113 14.82 -14.91 1.51
C SER A 113 15.12 -14.57 0.05
N PHE A 114 16.38 -14.21 -0.22
CA PHE A 114 16.86 -13.87 -1.56
C PHE A 114 18.34 -14.22 -1.69
N MET A 115 18.85 -14.20 -2.92
CA MET A 115 20.24 -14.51 -3.23
C MET A 115 21.00 -13.25 -3.60
N VAL A 116 22.24 -13.13 -3.14
CA VAL A 116 23.22 -12.16 -3.66
C VAL A 116 24.38 -12.96 -4.23
N GLY A 117 24.39 -13.13 -5.55
CA GLY A 117 25.21 -14.16 -6.20
C GLY A 117 24.76 -15.55 -5.75
N GLU A 118 25.68 -16.36 -5.24
CA GLU A 118 25.40 -17.71 -4.70
C GLU A 118 25.16 -17.70 -3.19
N VAL A 119 25.18 -16.53 -2.54
CA VAL A 119 25.02 -16.43 -1.09
C VAL A 119 23.55 -16.17 -0.73
N PRO A 120 22.92 -17.03 0.10
CA PRO A 120 21.57 -16.81 0.58
C PRO A 120 21.54 -15.75 1.68
N TYR A 121 20.61 -14.82 1.55
CA TYR A 121 20.28 -13.80 2.55
C TYR A 121 18.83 -13.95 2.99
N LYS A 122 18.56 -13.45 4.19
CA LYS A 122 17.22 -13.41 4.78
C LYS A 122 17.04 -12.09 5.49
N VAL A 123 15.92 -11.42 5.20
CA VAL A 123 15.50 -10.20 5.90
C VAL A 123 14.18 -10.45 6.62
N ASN A 124 14.04 -9.86 7.79
CA ASN A 124 12.79 -9.91 8.54
C ASN A 124 11.82 -8.91 7.95
N LEU A 125 10.56 -9.32 7.82
CA LEU A 125 9.46 -8.42 7.50
C LEU A 125 8.86 -7.95 8.83
N THR A 126 8.79 -6.64 9.04
CA THR A 126 8.18 -6.10 10.28
C THR A 126 6.66 -6.33 10.25
N ARG A 127 6.02 -6.00 9.13
CA ARG A 127 4.56 -6.06 8.93
C ARG A 127 4.20 -5.94 7.46
N ALA A 128 2.97 -6.32 7.12
CA ALA A 128 2.29 -5.88 5.91
C ALA A 128 0.83 -5.53 6.25
N HIS A 129 0.30 -4.51 5.60
CA HIS A 129 -1.03 -4.02 5.90
C HIS A 129 -1.77 -3.57 4.66
N LEU A 130 -3.09 -3.48 4.79
CA LEU A 130 -3.96 -3.01 3.72
C LEU A 130 -4.17 -1.51 3.84
N GLU A 131 -4.15 -0.83 2.69
CA GLU A 131 -4.50 0.57 2.55
C GLU A 131 -5.09 0.85 1.18
N GLU A 132 -5.78 1.98 1.06
CA GLU A 132 -6.11 2.55 -0.25
C GLU A 132 -4.96 3.38 -0.80
N ASP A 133 -4.85 3.46 -2.12
CA ASP A 133 -3.90 4.36 -2.76
C ASP A 133 -4.49 5.77 -2.93
N ALA A 134 -3.62 6.75 -3.10
CA ALA A 134 -4.02 8.08 -3.54
C ALA A 134 -4.22 8.11 -5.07
N GLY A 135 -4.77 9.21 -5.59
CA GLY A 135 -4.82 9.45 -7.02
C GLY A 135 -3.47 9.88 -7.61
N LYS A 136 -3.52 10.44 -8.81
CA LYS A 136 -2.35 10.93 -9.55
C LYS A 136 -2.44 12.43 -9.76
N SER A 137 -1.35 13.13 -9.46
CA SER A 137 -1.14 14.54 -9.78
C SER A 137 -0.28 14.71 -11.04
N LEU A 138 -0.71 15.54 -11.98
CA LEU A 138 -0.03 15.85 -13.25
C LEU A 138 0.29 17.36 -13.33
N HIS A 139 1.56 17.71 -13.46
CA HIS A 139 2.01 19.12 -13.42
C HIS A 139 2.41 19.70 -14.78
N ASN A 140 2.69 18.85 -15.78
CA ASN A 140 3.23 19.31 -17.06
C ASN A 140 2.15 19.63 -18.11
N ASP A 141 0.93 19.16 -17.90
CA ASP A 141 -0.14 19.25 -18.90
C ASP A 141 -0.95 20.55 -18.78
N TYR A 142 -0.77 21.30 -17.68
CA TYR A 142 -1.54 22.51 -17.37
C TYR A 142 -0.61 23.63 -16.86
N ALA A 143 -0.45 24.70 -17.64
CA ALA A 143 0.45 25.80 -17.28
C ALA A 143 0.04 26.46 -15.94
N GLY A 144 0.93 26.34 -14.94
CA GLY A 144 0.72 26.91 -13.61
C GLY A 144 -0.33 26.20 -12.75
N LEU A 145 -0.81 25.02 -13.16
CA LEU A 145 -1.84 24.24 -12.47
C LEU A 145 -1.41 22.76 -12.34
N SER A 146 -2.16 22.00 -11.54
CA SER A 146 -2.02 20.55 -11.43
C SER A 146 -3.32 19.88 -11.84
N GLY A 147 -3.26 18.95 -12.79
CA GLY A 147 -4.37 18.05 -13.13
C GLY A 147 -4.45 16.91 -12.13
N ILE A 148 -5.65 16.58 -11.65
CA ILE A 148 -5.90 15.51 -10.69
C ILE A 148 -6.71 14.41 -11.36
N ASP A 149 -6.15 13.20 -11.36
CA ASP A 149 -6.81 11.98 -11.82
C ASP A 149 -7.03 11.02 -10.63
N LEU A 150 -8.30 10.73 -10.32
CA LEU A 150 -8.75 9.87 -9.22
C LEU A 150 -9.23 8.49 -9.69
N ASN A 151 -8.74 8.07 -10.88
CA ASN A 151 -8.93 6.72 -11.42
C ASN A 151 -8.50 5.58 -10.50
#